data_AF-A0A5C8BSG7-F1
#
_entry.id   AF-A0A5C8BSG7-F1
#
_cell.length_a   1.000
_cell.length_b   1.000
_cell.length_c   1.000
_cell.angle_alpha   90.00
_cell.angle_beta   90.00
_cell.angle_gamma   90.00
#
_symmetry.space_group_name_H-M   'P 1'
#
loop_
_entity.id
_entity.type
_entity.pdbx_description
1 polymer ?
#
loop_
_entity_poly.entity_id
_entity_poly.type
_entity_poly.pdbx_seq_one_letter_code
_entity_poly.pdbx_strand_id
1 'polypeptide(L)'
;MRLNPVENMTFNYVTRAVQGKRAVVLKLSLETDSLYQEMRALKHFAGHGAAEVINYEDGALLLESVQSGKSLKNINYGNCTKIQICCELAQCLHKVKLPIEHSFSSFHAGLSILDREWSLPA
;
A
#
# COMPACT_ATOMS: atom_id res chain seq x y z
N MET A 1 27.12 -4.06 21.16
CA MET A 1 25.88 -4.63 20.58
C MET A 1 26.10 -4.94 19.09
N ARG A 2 25.89 -6.19 18.63
CA ARG A 2 25.97 -6.56 17.19
C ARG A 2 24.54 -6.75 16.69
N LEU A 3 24.08 -5.86 15.82
CA LEU A 3 22.73 -5.88 15.25
C LEU A 3 22.76 -6.56 13.88
N ASN A 4 21.99 -7.64 13.74
CA ASN A 4 21.77 -8.34 12.48
C ASN A 4 20.32 -8.07 12.02
N PRO A 5 20.10 -7.43 10.87
CA PRO A 5 18.76 -7.20 10.34
C PRO A 5 18.05 -8.53 10.03
N VAL A 6 16.75 -8.59 10.27
CA VAL A 6 15.91 -9.73 9.91
C VAL A 6 15.47 -9.55 8.45
N GLU A 7 15.73 -10.55 7.61
CA GLU A 7 15.34 -10.51 6.21
C GLU A 7 13.81 -10.65 6.03
N ASN A 8 13.27 -9.95 5.04
CA ASN A 8 11.87 -9.93 4.61
C ASN A 8 10.86 -9.39 5.64
N MET A 9 11.21 -8.32 6.37
CA MET A 9 10.21 -7.55 7.11
C MET A 9 9.25 -6.85 6.14
N THR A 10 8.19 -7.54 5.69
CA THR A 10 6.99 -6.86 5.24
C THR A 10 6.35 -6.26 6.50
N PHE A 11 6.31 -4.92 6.58
CA PHE A 11 5.77 -4.16 7.72
C PHE A 11 4.37 -4.63 8.17
N ASN A 12 3.64 -5.28 7.25
CA ASN A 12 2.32 -5.85 7.45
C ASN A 12 2.33 -7.34 7.09
N TYR A 13 1.51 -8.13 7.77
CA TYR A 13 1.20 -9.49 7.35
C TYR A 13 0.12 -9.45 6.26
N VAL A 14 0.40 -10.00 5.08
CA VAL A 14 -0.54 -10.01 3.95
C VAL A 14 -0.79 -11.45 3.51
N THR A 15 -2.07 -11.84 3.45
CA THR A 15 -2.47 -13.17 3.01
C THR A 15 -3.63 -13.13 2.03
N ARG A 16 -3.76 -14.16 1.18
CA ARG A 16 -4.89 -14.35 0.27
C ARG A 16 -5.89 -15.29 0.93
N ALA A 17 -7.18 -15.00 0.76
CA ALA A 17 -8.26 -15.83 1.24
C ALA A 17 -9.43 -15.87 0.26
N VAL A 18 -10.43 -16.69 0.57
CA VAL A 18 -11.70 -16.75 -0.18
C VAL A 18 -12.83 -16.56 0.82
N GLN A 19 -13.69 -15.56 0.60
CA GLN A 19 -14.90 -15.31 1.37
C GLN A 19 -16.11 -15.74 0.53
N GLY A 20 -16.65 -16.94 0.82
CA GLY A 20 -17.68 -17.57 -0.01
C GLY A 20 -17.16 -17.88 -1.42
N LYS A 21 -17.57 -17.09 -2.42
CA LYS A 21 -17.09 -17.18 -3.82
C LYS A 21 -16.14 -16.05 -4.21
N ARG A 22 -15.88 -15.07 -3.33
CA ARG A 22 -15.05 -13.89 -3.61
C ARG A 22 -13.62 -14.14 -3.15
N ALA A 23 -12.64 -13.96 -4.04
CA ALA A 23 -11.23 -13.94 -3.68
C ALA A 23 -10.88 -12.59 -3.03
N VAL A 24 -10.20 -12.64 -1.88
CA VAL A 24 -9.88 -11.47 -1.05
C VAL A 24 -8.43 -11.48 -0.59
N VAL A 25 -7.92 -10.32 -0.20
CA VAL A 25 -6.62 -10.17 0.47
C VAL A 25 -6.86 -9.60 1.86
N LEU A 26 -6.34 -10.26 2.89
CA LEU A 26 -6.32 -9.76 4.26
C LEU A 26 -4.94 -9.20 4.57
N LYS A 27 -4.91 -7.96 5.02
CA LYS A 27 -3.71 -7.27 5.50
C LYS A 27 -3.86 -6.94 6.97
N LEU A 28 -2.90 -7.35 7.79
CA LEU A 28 -2.85 -7.09 9.23
C LEU A 28 -1.64 -6.23 9.56
N SER A 29 -1.82 -5.23 10.42
CA SER A 29 -0.76 -4.31 10.85
C SER A 29 -0.81 -4.04 12.35
N LEU A 30 0.36 -3.89 12.96
CA LEU A 30 0.50 -3.32 14.30
C LEU A 30 0.52 -1.78 14.29
N GLU A 31 0.76 -1.17 13.12
CA GLU A 31 0.72 0.28 12.92
C GLU A 31 -0.65 0.67 12.34
N THR A 32 -1.65 0.73 13.21
CA THR A 32 -3.06 0.99 12.86
C THR A 32 -3.23 2.30 12.08
N ASP A 33 -2.47 3.33 12.43
CA ASP A 33 -2.54 4.63 11.76
C ASP A 33 -2.10 4.55 10.29
N SER A 34 -1.00 3.85 10.02
CA SER A 34 -0.49 3.64 8.65
C SER A 34 -1.48 2.81 7.82
N LEU A 35 -2.05 1.76 8.42
CA LEU A 35 -3.08 0.96 7.76
C LEU A 35 -4.38 1.76 7.50
N TYR A 36 -4.76 2.66 8.41
CA TYR A 36 -5.88 3.58 8.23
C TYR A 36 -5.63 4.58 7.10
N GLN A 37 -4.42 5.15 7.00
CA GLN A 37 -4.05 6.03 5.89
C GLN A 37 -4.09 5.30 4.55
N GLU A 38 -3.59 4.06 4.50
CA GLU A 38 -3.66 3.21 3.31
C GLU A 38 -5.12 2.92 2.91
N MET A 39 -5.96 2.53 3.86
CA MET A 39 -7.40 2.32 3.63
C MET A 39 -8.05 3.57 3.05
N ARG A 40 -7.77 4.75 3.61
CA ARG A 40 -8.28 6.03 3.09
C ARG A 40 -7.80 6.33 1.68
N ALA A 41 -6.54 6.06 1.37
CA ALA A 41 -5.99 6.21 0.03
C ALA A 41 -6.70 5.29 -0.96
N LEU A 42 -6.84 4.00 -0.63
CA LEU A 42 -7.52 3.02 -1.48
C LEU A 42 -8.99 3.40 -1.75
N LYS A 43 -9.72 3.85 -0.73
CA LYS A 43 -11.10 4.36 -0.90
C LYS A 43 -11.15 5.60 -1.79
N HIS A 44 -10.18 6.52 -1.64
CA HIS A 44 -10.13 7.74 -2.44
C HIS A 44 -9.85 7.48 -3.92
N PHE A 45 -8.95 6.54 -4.22
CA PHE A 45 -8.61 6.14 -5.59
C PHE A 45 -9.49 5.00 -6.13
N ALA A 46 -10.59 4.65 -5.44
CA ALA A 46 -11.52 3.64 -5.90
C ALA A 46 -12.02 3.95 -7.32
N GLY A 47 -12.11 2.91 -8.17
CA GLY A 47 -12.47 3.06 -9.58
C GLY A 47 -11.37 3.63 -10.50
N HIS A 48 -10.21 4.02 -9.95
CA HIS A 48 -9.08 4.57 -10.72
C HIS A 48 -7.87 3.64 -10.71
N GLY A 49 -8.10 2.33 -10.67
CA GLY A 49 -7.05 1.30 -10.68
C GLY A 49 -6.52 0.91 -9.29
N ALA A 50 -7.10 1.44 -8.21
CA ALA A 50 -6.86 0.94 -6.86
C ALA A 50 -7.71 -0.29 -6.54
N ALA A 51 -7.21 -1.16 -5.66
CA ALA A 51 -7.98 -2.29 -5.14
C ALA A 51 -9.13 -1.78 -4.27
N GLU A 52 -10.31 -2.37 -4.45
CA GLU A 52 -11.49 -2.12 -3.63
C GLU A 52 -11.26 -2.53 -2.16
N VAL A 53 -11.62 -1.62 -1.24
CA VAL A 53 -11.69 -1.91 0.19
C VAL A 53 -13.03 -2.57 0.49
N ILE A 54 -12.99 -3.84 0.90
CA ILE A 54 -14.18 -4.62 1.28
C ILE A 54 -14.58 -4.29 2.72
N ASN A 55 -13.62 -4.31 3.64
CA ASN A 55 -13.85 -3.97 5.03
C ASN A 55 -12.57 -3.47 5.71
N TYR A 56 -12.73 -2.76 6.82
CA TYR A 56 -11.64 -2.28 7.67
C TYR A 56 -12.05 -2.37 9.13
N GLU A 57 -11.14 -2.87 9.95
CA GLU A 57 -11.18 -2.88 11.42
C GLU A 57 -9.81 -2.43 11.93
N ASP A 58 -9.70 -2.00 13.18
CA ASP A 58 -8.42 -1.58 13.73
C ASP A 58 -7.37 -2.70 13.62
N GLY A 59 -6.29 -2.41 12.87
CA GLY A 59 -5.22 -3.36 12.59
C GLY A 59 -5.52 -4.39 11.49
N ALA A 60 -6.68 -4.33 10.83
CA ALA A 60 -7.05 -5.26 9.77
C ALA A 60 -7.74 -4.58 8.57
N LEU A 61 -7.25 -4.87 7.37
CA LEU A 61 -7.78 -4.35 6.11
C LEU A 61 -8.08 -5.51 5.16
N LEU A 62 -9.35 -5.62 4.76
CA LEU A 62 -9.82 -6.62 3.83
C LEU A 62 -10.05 -5.98 2.45
N LEU A 63 -9.37 -6.49 1.45
CA LEU A 63 -9.35 -5.98 0.08
C LEU A 63 -9.87 -7.00 -0.91
N GLU A 64 -10.33 -6.54 -2.07
CA GLU A 64 -10.50 -7.44 -3.21
C GLU A 64 -9.14 -8.05 -3.61
N SER A 65 -9.17 -9.31 -4.05
CA SER A 65 -8.00 -9.90 -4.67
C SER A 65 -7.90 -9.44 -6.12
N VAL A 66 -7.00 -8.50 -6.40
CA VAL A 66 -6.62 -8.18 -7.79
C VAL A 66 -5.95 -9.41 -8.39
N GLN A 67 -6.53 -9.99 -9.44
CA GLN A 67 -5.97 -11.19 -10.08
C GLN A 67 -4.60 -10.88 -10.68
N SER A 68 -3.68 -11.85 -10.58
CA SER A 68 -2.33 -11.72 -11.11
C SER A 68 -2.34 -11.65 -12.63
N GLY A 69 -2.27 -10.44 -13.18
CA GLY A 69 -1.69 -10.25 -14.51
C GLY A 69 -0.22 -10.67 -14.52
N LYS A 70 0.41 -10.70 -15.70
CA LYS A 70 1.86 -10.84 -15.79
C LYS A 70 2.51 -9.53 -15.34
N SER A 71 3.48 -9.59 -14.43
CA SER A 71 4.27 -8.41 -14.06
C SER A 71 4.88 -7.79 -15.32
N LEU A 72 4.79 -6.47 -15.46
CA LEU A 72 5.39 -5.74 -16.58
C LEU A 72 6.91 -5.99 -16.70
N LYS A 73 7.57 -6.35 -15.59
CA LYS A 73 8.96 -6.80 -15.57
C LYS A 73 9.18 -8.07 -16.41
N ASN A 74 8.24 -9.02 -16.32
CA ASN A 74 8.35 -10.36 -16.90
C ASN A 74 7.69 -10.48 -18.28
N ILE A 75 7.05 -9.41 -18.77
CA ILE A 75 6.49 -9.37 -20.13
C ILE A 75 7.58 -8.95 -21.12
N ASN A 76 7.62 -9.64 -22.27
CA ASN A 76 8.53 -9.34 -23.39
C ASN A 76 8.04 -8.18 -24.26
N TYR A 77 7.80 -7.02 -23.64
CA TYR A 77 7.56 -5.76 -24.34
C TYR A 77 8.84 -4.93 -24.37
N GLY A 78 9.00 -4.10 -25.40
CA GLY A 78 10.07 -3.10 -25.45
C GLY A 78 9.93 -2.06 -24.34
N ASN A 79 11.04 -1.44 -23.94
CA ASN A 79 11.06 -0.46 -22.85
C ASN A 79 10.12 0.73 -23.09
N CYS A 80 10.05 1.23 -24.33
CA CYS A 80 9.14 2.33 -24.67
C CYS A 80 7.68 1.98 -24.39
N THR A 81 7.26 0.76 -24.74
CA THR A 81 5.89 0.27 -24.46
C THR A 81 5.64 0.16 -22.95
N LYS A 82 6.62 -0.33 -22.18
CA LYS A 82 6.50 -0.42 -20.72
C LYS A 82 6.36 0.97 -20.07
N ILE A 83 7.16 1.93 -20.50
CA ILE A 83 7.10 3.32 -20.04
C ILE A 83 5.75 3.94 -20.40
N GLN A 84 5.27 3.72 -21.62
CA GLN A 84 3.97 4.22 -22.08
C GLN A 84 2.83 3.71 -21.18
N ILE A 85 2.81 2.42 -20.85
CA ILE A 85 1.82 1.83 -19.93
C ILE A 85 1.89 2.50 -18.54
N CYS A 86 3.10 2.72 -18.00
CA CYS A 86 3.26 3.40 -16.72
C CYS A 86 2.74 4.86 -16.77
N CYS A 87 3.04 5.59 -17.85
CA CYS A 87 2.57 6.96 -18.05
C CYS A 87 1.04 7.04 -18.15
N GLU A 88 0.42 6.11 -18.88
CA GLU A 88 -1.04 6.03 -19.01
C GLU A 88 -1.73 5.75 -17.66
N LEU A 89 -1.17 4.82 -16.87
CA LEU A 89 -1.67 4.54 -15.51
C LEU A 89 -1.51 5.76 -14.58
N ALA A 90 -0.37 6.44 -14.63
CA ALA A 90 -0.15 7.67 -13.85
C ALA A 90 -1.13 8.78 -14.25
N GLN A 91 -1.42 8.94 -15.53
CA GLN A 91 -2.41 9.90 -16.02
C GLN A 91 -3.83 9.57 -15.53
N CYS A 92 -4.19 8.29 -15.43
CA CYS A 92 -5.46 7.89 -14.84
C CYS A 92 -5.55 8.28 -13.35
N LEU A 93 -4.48 8.06 -12.59
CA LEU A 93 -4.43 8.46 -11.17
C LEU A 93 -4.48 9.98 -10.99
N HIS A 94 -3.81 10.76 -11.85
CA HIS A 94 -3.81 12.22 -11.78
C HIS A 94 -5.19 12.88 -12.03
N LYS A 95 -6.16 12.15 -12.60
CA LYS A 95 -7.53 12.64 -12.76
C LYS A 95 -8.29 12.72 -11.43
N VAL A 96 -7.85 11.99 -10.42
CA VAL A 96 -8.46 12.03 -9.09
C VAL A 96 -8.04 13.31 -8.40
N LYS A 97 -9.01 14.19 -8.12
CA LYS A 97 -8.76 15.40 -7.34
C LYS A 97 -8.34 14.99 -5.93
N LEU A 98 -7.15 15.41 -5.52
CA LEU A 98 -6.67 15.19 -4.16
C LEU A 98 -7.69 15.77 -3.14
N PRO A 99 -7.84 15.16 -1.96
CA PRO A 99 -8.69 15.72 -0.92
C PRO A 99 -8.17 17.12 -0.56
N ILE A 100 -9.09 18.08 -0.41
CA ILE A 100 -8.78 19.49 -0.12
C ILE A 100 -8.02 19.63 1.21
N GLU A 101 -8.25 18.70 2.14
CA GLU A 101 -7.44 18.55 3.35
C GLU A 101 -6.29 17.58 3.08
N HIS A 102 -5.05 18.06 3.25
CA HIS A 102 -3.79 17.31 3.23
C HIS A 102 -3.72 16.26 4.34
N SER A 103 -4.66 15.32 4.32
CA SER A 103 -4.95 14.35 5.37
C SER A 103 -4.11 13.08 5.22
N PHE A 104 -3.20 13.03 4.25
CA PHE A 104 -2.16 11.99 4.18
C PHE A 104 -0.90 12.53 4.85
N SER A 105 -0.32 11.71 5.73
CA SER A 105 0.90 12.05 6.45
C SER A 105 2.00 12.46 5.46
N SER A 106 2.61 13.61 5.71
CA SER A 106 3.77 14.02 4.92
C SER A 106 4.95 13.09 5.21
N PHE A 107 5.86 12.96 4.25
CA PHE A 107 7.11 12.23 4.44
C PHE A 107 7.88 12.72 5.67
N HIS A 108 7.83 14.04 5.94
CA HIS A 108 8.44 14.65 7.12
C HIS A 108 7.79 14.18 8.43
N ALA A 109 6.47 14.02 8.46
CA ALA A 109 5.78 13.50 9.64
C ALA A 109 6.27 12.10 10.01
N GLY A 110 6.49 11.23 9.02
CA GLY A 110 7.05 9.88 9.26
C GLY A 110 8.49 9.91 9.77
N LEU A 111 9.35 10.77 9.21
CA LEU A 111 10.75 10.87 9.62
C LEU A 111 10.96 11.49 11.01
N SER A 112 10.01 12.29 11.50
CA SER A 112 10.09 12.90 12.83
C SER A 112 10.24 11.88 13.98
N ILE A 113 9.92 10.61 13.73
CA ILE A 113 10.16 9.50 14.66
C ILE A 113 11.67 9.31 14.91
N LEU A 114 12.51 9.54 13.91
CA LEU A 114 13.97 9.42 14.03
C LEU A 114 14.56 10.50 14.94
N ASP A 115 13.92 11.66 15.02
CA ASP A 115 14.35 12.80 15.84
C ASP A 115 14.05 12.61 17.34
N ARG A 116 13.33 11.54 17.71
CA ARG A 116 13.03 11.24 19.12
C ARG A 116 14.31 10.87 19.85
N GLU A 117 14.47 11.36 21.08
CA GLU A 117 15.49 10.81 21.98
C GLU A 117 15.09 9.39 22.37
N TRP A 118 15.84 8.41 21.88
CA TRP A 118 15.59 7.01 22.17
C TRP A 118 16.34 6.60 23.42
N SER A 119 15.62 6.19 24.47
CA SER A 119 16.21 5.59 25.68
C SER A 119 16.64 4.14 25.43
N LEU A 120 17.46 3.90 24.40
CA LEU A 120 17.96 2.58 24.07
C LEU A 120 19.16 2.22 24.95
N PRO A 121 19.18 1.03 25.58
CA PRO A 121 20.37 0.56 26.27
C PRO A 121 21.52 0.34 25.28
N ALA A 122 22.74 0.66 25.73
CA ALA A 122 23.98 0.57 24.95
C ALA A 122 24.47 -0.87 24.67
#